data_AF-A0ABD2MFU3-F1
#
_entry.id   AF-A0ABD2MFU3-F1
#
_cell.length_a   1.000
_cell.length_b   1.000
_cell.length_c   1.000
_cell.angle_alpha   90.00
_cell.angle_beta   90.00
_cell.angle_gamma   90.00
#
_symmetry.space_group_name_H-M   'P 1'
#
loop_
_entity.id
_entity.type
_entity.pdbx_description
1 polymer ?
#
loop_
_entity_poly.entity_id
_entity_poly.type
_entity_poly.pdbx_seq_one_letter_code
_entity_poly.pdbx_strand_id
1 'polypeptide(L)'
;MALADVVHEVQEPSAKIFSHKDFPYFEERFNCLKRQAREKLRQQGFTDELIILEPYLHMRYEGTDCAIMITVDELSYDHFLNSFLKRYKFEFGFLIDGRQIIVDDIRIRGVGKSFIPEETAIQHTSGQPKHVKTTKVFFEPKYKIK
;
A
#
# COMPACT_ATOMS: atom_id res chain seq x y z
N MET A 1 -7.35 18.22 -1.82
CA MET A 1 -7.41 16.74 -1.76
C MET A 1 -7.27 16.16 -3.18
N ALA A 2 -6.22 16.50 -3.93
CA ALA A 2 -6.22 16.32 -5.39
C ALA A 2 -5.20 15.29 -5.93
N LEU A 3 -4.51 14.56 -5.05
CA LEU A 3 -3.43 13.64 -5.44
C LEU A 3 -3.48 12.26 -4.75
N ALA A 4 -4.42 12.06 -3.81
CA ALA A 4 -4.52 10.80 -3.11
C ALA A 4 -5.41 9.83 -3.88
N ASP A 5 -4.95 8.59 -4.02
CA ASP A 5 -5.78 7.48 -4.45
C ASP A 5 -6.81 7.16 -3.35
N VAL A 6 -7.96 6.62 -3.75
CA VAL A 6 -8.97 6.16 -2.80
C VAL A 6 -8.68 4.72 -2.42
N VAL A 7 -8.55 4.45 -1.12
CA VAL A 7 -8.23 3.11 -0.61
C VAL A 7 -9.44 2.53 0.12
N HIS A 8 -9.77 1.28 -0.21
CA HIS A 8 -10.75 0.48 0.52
C HIS A 8 -10.16 -0.88 0.87
N GLU A 9 -10.02 -1.16 2.18
CA GLU A 9 -9.52 -2.45 2.66
C GLU A 9 -10.69 -3.34 3.10
N VAL A 10 -10.66 -4.60 2.65
CA VAL A 10 -11.55 -5.65 3.14
C VAL A 10 -10.68 -6.73 3.77
N GLN A 11 -11.02 -7.13 4.98
CA GLN A 11 -10.24 -8.10 5.76
C GLN A 11 -11.15 -9.13 6.42
N GLU A 12 -10.60 -10.31 6.66
CA GLU A 12 -11.23 -11.35 7.45
C GLU A 12 -10.20 -12.08 8.33
N PRO A 13 -10.61 -12.50 9.54
CA PRO A 13 -9.74 -13.27 10.41
C PRO A 13 -9.49 -14.67 9.85
N SER A 14 -8.30 -15.19 10.15
CA SER A 14 -7.88 -16.55 9.88
C SER A 14 -7.12 -17.08 11.11
N ALA A 15 -7.05 -18.41 11.25
CA ALA A 15 -6.17 -19.06 12.23
C ALA A 15 -5.58 -20.33 11.62
N LYS A 16 -5.39 -20.31 10.29
CA LYS A 16 -5.05 -21.50 9.51
C LYS A 16 -3.54 -21.57 9.30
N ILE A 17 -3.01 -22.79 9.34
CA ILE A 17 -1.62 -23.07 9.02
C ILE A 17 -1.39 -22.75 7.54
N PHE A 18 -0.31 -22.04 7.25
CA PHE A 18 0.13 -21.76 5.90
C PHE A 18 0.86 -22.98 5.34
N SER A 19 0.14 -23.83 4.62
CA SER A 19 0.66 -25.04 4.01
C SER A 19 0.31 -25.11 2.52
N HIS A 20 1.12 -25.82 1.73
CA HIS A 20 0.84 -26.00 0.31
C HIS A 20 -0.51 -26.72 0.07
N LYS A 21 -0.89 -27.65 0.95
CA LYS A 21 -2.16 -28.37 0.85
C LYS A 21 -3.37 -27.46 1.06
N ASP A 22 -3.22 -26.48 1.95
CA ASP A 22 -4.29 -25.56 2.33
C ASP A 22 -4.27 -24.26 1.51
N PHE A 23 -3.29 -24.05 0.63
CA PHE A 23 -3.21 -22.84 -0.20
C PHE A 23 -4.48 -22.54 -1.01
N PRO A 24 -5.19 -23.54 -1.59
CA PRO A 24 -6.45 -23.30 -2.30
C PRO A 24 -7.53 -22.60 -1.45
N TYR A 25 -7.53 -22.79 -0.12
CA TYR A 25 -8.42 -22.06 0.78
C TYR A 25 -8.13 -20.56 0.72
N PHE A 26 -6.86 -20.15 0.81
CA PHE A 26 -6.48 -18.74 0.77
C PHE A 26 -6.79 -18.11 -0.59
N GLU A 27 -6.60 -18.85 -1.69
CA GLU A 27 -6.99 -18.39 -3.03
C GLU A 27 -8.50 -18.12 -3.14
N GLU A 28 -9.33 -19.05 -2.64
CA GLU A 28 -10.78 -18.87 -2.61
C GLU A 28 -11.16 -17.62 -1.79
N ARG A 29 -10.57 -17.46 -0.61
CA ARG A 29 -10.81 -16.30 0.26
C ARG A 29 -10.38 -15.00 -0.39
N PHE A 30 -9.19 -14.96 -0.99
CA PHE A 30 -8.73 -13.81 -1.76
C PHE A 30 -9.70 -13.45 -2.88
N ASN A 31 -10.19 -14.42 -3.65
CA ASN A 31 -11.16 -14.17 -4.71
C ASN A 31 -12.47 -13.59 -4.18
N CYS A 32 -12.93 -14.07 -3.02
CA CYS A 32 -14.11 -13.53 -2.35
C CYS A 32 -13.91 -12.05 -1.95
N LEU A 33 -12.81 -11.76 -1.25
CA LEU A 33 -12.49 -10.40 -0.76
C LEU A 33 -12.20 -9.43 -1.90
N LYS A 34 -11.53 -9.90 -2.97
CA LYS A 34 -11.25 -9.11 -4.18
C LYS A 34 -12.55 -8.61 -4.83
N ARG A 35 -13.57 -9.47 -4.93
CA ARG A 35 -14.89 -9.07 -5.45
C ARG A 35 -15.52 -7.99 -4.58
N GLN A 36 -15.51 -8.17 -3.25
CA GLN A 36 -16.08 -7.19 -2.32
C GLN A 36 -15.37 -5.83 -2.41
N ALA A 37 -14.03 -5.82 -2.42
CA ALA A 37 -13.23 -4.60 -2.54
C ALA A 37 -13.51 -3.88 -3.88
N ARG A 38 -13.57 -4.64 -4.98
CA ARG A 38 -13.89 -4.11 -6.31
C ARG A 38 -15.29 -3.52 -6.37
N GLU A 39 -16.30 -4.21 -5.85
CA GLU A 39 -17.68 -3.71 -5.82
C GLU A 39 -17.80 -2.40 -5.05
N LYS A 40 -17.09 -2.28 -3.92
CA LYS A 40 -17.06 -1.05 -3.12
C LYS A 40 -16.43 0.12 -3.85
N LEU A 41 -15.32 -0.09 -4.56
CA LEU A 41 -14.69 0.96 -5.37
C LEU A 41 -15.53 1.33 -6.60
N ARG A 42 -16.19 0.35 -7.25
CA ARG A 42 -17.15 0.62 -8.32
C ARG A 42 -18.33 1.48 -7.86
N GLN A 43 -18.86 1.23 -6.65
CA GLN A 43 -19.92 2.05 -6.06
C GLN A 43 -19.48 3.50 -5.82
N GLN A 44 -18.17 3.76 -5.71
CA GLN A 44 -17.59 5.10 -5.60
C GLN A 44 -17.28 5.73 -6.97
N GLY A 45 -17.58 5.05 -8.08
CA GLY A 45 -17.44 5.56 -9.44
C GLY A 45 -16.14 5.19 -10.15
N PHE A 46 -15.30 4.32 -9.59
CA PHE A 46 -14.09 3.85 -10.26
C PHE A 46 -14.41 2.75 -11.30
N THR A 47 -13.79 2.85 -12.48
CA THR A 47 -13.80 1.79 -13.49
C THR A 47 -12.79 0.70 -13.12
N ASP A 48 -12.95 -0.52 -13.63
CA ASP A 48 -12.06 -1.63 -13.30
C ASP A 48 -10.59 -1.39 -13.66
N GLU A 49 -10.35 -0.63 -14.74
CA GLU A 49 -9.02 -0.27 -15.23
C GLU A 49 -8.24 0.59 -14.22
N LEU A 50 -8.97 1.35 -13.40
CA LEU A 50 -8.42 2.21 -12.37
C LEU A 50 -8.41 1.55 -10.99
N ILE A 51 -8.85 0.28 -10.88
CA ILE A 51 -8.89 -0.45 -9.61
C ILE A 51 -7.73 -1.43 -9.56
N ILE A 52 -6.82 -1.20 -8.61
CA ILE A 52 -5.75 -2.13 -8.26
C ILE A 52 -6.15 -2.89 -6.99
N LEU A 53 -5.93 -4.19 -6.94
CA LEU A 53 -6.23 -5.04 -5.79
C LEU A 53 -4.95 -5.72 -5.31
N GLU A 54 -4.52 -5.37 -4.12
CA GLU A 54 -3.28 -5.86 -3.51
C GLU A 54 -3.63 -6.89 -2.41
N PRO A 55 -3.22 -8.16 -2.57
CA PRO A 55 -3.46 -9.19 -1.55
C PRO A 55 -2.41 -9.15 -0.44
N TYR A 56 -2.86 -9.38 0.78
CA TYR A 56 -2.01 -9.46 1.97
C TYR A 56 -2.40 -10.67 2.82
N LEU A 57 -1.39 -11.37 3.32
CA LEU A 57 -1.51 -12.32 4.43
C LEU A 57 -0.77 -11.76 5.63
N HIS A 58 -1.40 -11.79 6.80
CA HIS A 58 -0.75 -11.47 8.06
C HIS A 58 -0.19 -12.76 8.66
N MET A 59 1.12 -12.95 8.54
CA MET A 59 1.79 -14.23 8.78
C MET A 59 2.73 -14.15 9.98
N ARG A 60 2.79 -15.22 10.77
CA ARG A 60 3.77 -15.36 11.87
C ARG A 60 4.18 -16.80 12.08
N TYR A 61 5.27 -17.02 12.80
CA TYR A 61 5.55 -18.35 13.33
C TYR A 61 4.61 -18.69 14.49
N GLU A 62 4.23 -19.96 14.57
CA GLU A 62 3.51 -20.51 15.70
C GLU A 62 4.24 -20.21 17.02
N GLY A 63 3.48 -19.81 18.04
CA GLY A 63 4.04 -19.43 19.35
C GLY A 63 4.86 -18.13 19.35
N THR A 64 4.71 -17.29 18.33
CA THR A 64 5.16 -15.88 18.36
C THR A 64 3.94 -14.96 18.37
N ASP A 65 4.12 -13.72 18.87
CA ASP A 65 3.05 -12.71 18.96
C ASP A 65 3.12 -11.67 17.82
N CYS A 66 4.21 -11.64 17.05
CA CYS A 66 4.44 -10.64 16.01
C CYS A 66 4.15 -11.22 14.63
N ALA A 67 3.01 -10.84 14.05
CA ALA A 67 2.72 -11.10 12.64
C ALA A 67 3.23 -9.98 11.73
N ILE A 68 3.55 -10.36 10.49
CA ILE A 68 4.07 -9.48 9.45
C ILE A 68 3.13 -9.56 8.25
N MET A 69 2.73 -8.40 7.73
CA MET A 69 1.96 -8.32 6.49
C MET A 69 2.85 -8.64 5.29
N ILE A 70 2.49 -9.69 4.56
CA ILE A 70 3.18 -10.14 3.36
C ILE A 70 2.27 -9.93 2.17
N THR A 71 2.82 -9.36 1.11
CA THR A 71 2.17 -9.20 -0.20
C THR A 71 3.09 -9.73 -1.29
N VAL A 72 2.51 -10.08 -2.42
CA VAL A 72 3.19 -10.70 -3.56
C VAL A 72 2.55 -10.21 -4.85
N ASP A 73 3.35 -10.13 -5.90
CA ASP A 73 2.86 -9.79 -7.24
C ASP A 73 2.09 -10.97 -7.86
N GLU A 74 2.55 -12.19 -7.59
CA GLU A 74 1.93 -13.43 -8.07
C GLU A 74 1.38 -14.24 -6.88
N LEU A 75 0.09 -14.57 -6.94
CA LEU A 75 -0.59 -15.37 -5.92
C LEU A 75 -0.16 -16.84 -6.00
N SER A 76 0.94 -17.17 -5.33
CA SER A 76 1.37 -18.57 -5.14
C SER A 76 1.90 -18.81 -3.73
N TYR A 77 1.82 -20.06 -3.29
CA TYR A 77 2.34 -20.50 -2.00
C TYR A 77 3.82 -20.11 -1.84
N ASP A 78 4.64 -20.41 -2.85
CA ASP A 78 6.09 -20.18 -2.80
C ASP A 78 6.44 -18.70 -2.73
N HIS A 79 5.72 -17.83 -3.45
CA HIS A 79 5.97 -16.38 -3.39
C HIS A 79 5.68 -15.82 -1.99
N PHE A 80 4.57 -16.23 -1.36
CA PHE A 80 4.25 -15.80 -0.01
C PHE A 80 5.24 -16.37 1.01
N LEU A 81 5.59 -17.65 0.90
CA LEU A 81 6.56 -18.28 1.80
C LEU A 81 7.91 -17.56 1.72
N ASN A 82 8.46 -17.40 0.51
CA ASN A 82 9.76 -16.77 0.30
C ASN A 82 9.75 -15.31 0.76
N SER A 83 8.67 -14.57 0.50
CA SER A 83 8.51 -13.18 0.94
C SER A 83 8.42 -13.08 2.47
N PHE A 84 7.67 -13.98 3.11
CA PHE A 84 7.62 -14.08 4.57
C PHE A 84 8.99 -14.36 5.17
N LEU A 85 9.69 -15.40 4.72
CA LEU A 85 11.01 -15.76 5.23
C LEU A 85 12.01 -14.61 5.06
N LYS A 86 12.04 -13.99 3.87
CA LYS A 86 12.91 -12.84 3.59
C LYS A 86 12.59 -11.68 4.52
N ARG A 87 11.31 -11.31 4.65
CA ARG A 87 10.87 -10.17 5.47
C ARG A 87 11.09 -10.44 6.96
N TYR A 88 10.78 -11.64 7.45
CA TYR A 88 10.99 -12.04 8.84
C TYR A 88 12.47 -12.01 9.21
N LYS A 89 13.34 -12.56 8.35
CA LYS A 89 14.79 -12.50 8.56
C LYS A 89 15.32 -11.07 8.53
N PHE A 90 14.77 -10.21 7.67
CA PHE A 90 15.16 -8.80 7.64
C PHE A 90 14.73 -8.06 8.92
N GLU A 91 13.51 -8.31 9.40
CA GLU A 91 12.94 -7.64 10.58
C GLU A 91 13.61 -8.10 11.89
N PHE A 92 13.88 -9.40 12.03
CA PHE A 92 14.33 -10.00 13.30
C PHE A 92 15.75 -10.56 13.27
N GLY A 93 16.37 -10.71 12.10
CA GLY A 93 17.73 -11.21 11.94
C GLY A 93 17.88 -12.74 11.89
N PHE A 94 16.81 -13.51 12.08
CA PHE A 94 16.85 -14.99 12.10
C PHE A 94 15.55 -15.61 11.55
N LEU A 95 15.58 -16.92 11.31
CA LEU A 95 14.40 -17.76 11.03
C LEU A 95 14.23 -18.76 12.17
N ILE A 96 13.02 -19.31 12.32
CA ILE A 96 12.73 -20.29 13.38
C ILE A 96 12.44 -21.65 12.73
N ASP A 97 13.43 -22.53 12.75
CA ASP A 97 13.31 -23.86 12.17
C ASP A 97 12.30 -24.73 12.95
N GLY A 98 11.62 -25.61 12.21
CA GLY A 98 10.67 -26.57 12.78
C GLY A 98 9.36 -25.97 13.30
N ARG A 99 9.14 -24.66 13.11
CA ARG A 99 7.86 -24.01 13.46
C ARG A 99 6.97 -23.83 12.25
N GLN A 100 5.68 -24.05 12.48
CA GLN A 100 4.65 -23.78 11.50
C GLN A 100 4.46 -22.27 11.32
N ILE A 101 3.98 -21.87 10.14
CA ILE A 101 3.57 -20.50 9.87
C ILE A 101 2.05 -20.45 9.97
N ILE A 102 1.52 -19.49 10.71
CA ILE A 102 0.09 -19.26 10.91
C ILE A 102 -0.29 -17.97 10.19
N VAL A 103 -1.46 -17.97 9.54
CA VAL A 103 -2.09 -16.78 8.98
C VAL A 103 -3.19 -16.31 9.92
N ASP A 104 -2.99 -15.14 10.53
CA ASP A 104 -3.94 -14.54 11.48
C ASP A 104 -5.06 -13.76 10.78
N ASP A 105 -4.80 -13.16 9.62
CA ASP A 105 -5.83 -12.52 8.79
C ASP A 105 -5.46 -12.49 7.31
N ILE A 106 -6.51 -12.42 6.48
CA ILE A 106 -6.44 -12.30 5.03
C ILE A 106 -7.03 -10.93 4.67
N ARG A 107 -6.28 -10.14 3.91
CA ARG A 107 -6.67 -8.77 3.55
C ARG A 107 -6.51 -8.52 2.06
N ILE A 108 -7.45 -7.79 1.49
CA ILE A 108 -7.33 -7.16 0.18
C ILE A 108 -7.37 -5.66 0.37
N ARG A 109 -6.33 -4.96 -0.09
CA ARG A 109 -6.35 -3.51 -0.26
C ARG A 109 -6.76 -3.20 -1.69
N GLY A 110 -7.94 -2.61 -1.86
CA GLY A 110 -8.35 -2.02 -3.12
C GLY A 110 -7.91 -0.57 -3.21
N VAL A 111 -7.31 -0.18 -4.32
CA VAL A 111 -6.87 1.18 -4.62
C VAL A 111 -7.56 1.65 -5.90
N GLY A 112 -8.45 2.64 -5.77
CA GLY A 112 -9.02 3.39 -6.88
C GLY A 112 -8.08 4.53 -7.27
N LYS A 113 -7.45 4.42 -8.44
CA LYS A 113 -6.51 5.41 -8.96
C LYS A 113 -7.23 6.69 -9.33
N SER A 114 -6.84 7.79 -8.71
CA SER A 114 -7.34 9.12 -9.03
C SER A 114 -6.68 9.63 -10.32
N PHE A 115 -7.45 10.20 -11.24
CA PHE A 115 -6.87 10.85 -12.42
C PHE A 115 -6.16 12.13 -11.98
N ILE A 116 -4.84 12.16 -12.12
CA ILE A 116 -4.02 13.34 -11.86
C ILE A 116 -3.72 13.98 -13.21
N PRO A 117 -4.23 15.18 -13.51
CA PRO A 117 -3.81 15.92 -14.70
C PRO A 117 -2.30 16.13 -14.64
N GLU A 118 -1.59 15.85 -15.72
CA GLU A 118 -0.16 16.15 -15.80
C GLU A 118 0.07 17.64 -15.52
N GLU A 119 1.00 17.93 -14.62
CA GLU A 119 1.42 19.29 -14.36
C GLU A 119 2.03 19.85 -15.65
N THR A 120 1.34 20.82 -16.24
CA THR A 120 1.82 21.43 -17.47
C THR A 120 3.07 22.23 -17.14
N ALA A 121 4.21 21.79 -17.67
CA ALA A 121 5.45 22.54 -17.54
C ALA A 121 5.24 23.95 -18.07
N ILE A 122 5.35 24.93 -17.18
CA ILE A 122 5.27 26.33 -17.56
C ILE A 122 6.51 26.63 -18.39
N GLN A 123 6.34 27.17 -19.60
CA GLN A 123 7.46 27.54 -20.43
C GLN A 123 8.33 28.57 -19.68
N HIS A 124 9.64 28.32 -19.64
CA HIS A 124 10.59 29.26 -19.07
C HIS A 124 10.55 30.55 -19.89
N THR A 125 10.07 31.65 -19.30
CA THR A 125 10.03 32.95 -19.97
C THR A 125 11.42 33.59 -19.95
N SER A 126 11.92 33.93 -21.14
CA SER A 126 13.18 34.68 -21.31
C SER A 126 12.98 36.20 -21.33
N GLY A 127 11.72 36.66 -21.26
CA GLY A 127 11.37 38.08 -21.32
C GLY A 127 11.62 38.80 -20.00
N GLN A 128 12.00 40.08 -20.06
CA GLN A 128 12.05 40.91 -18.87
C GLN A 128 10.65 40.98 -18.23
N PRO A 129 10.52 40.72 -16.92
CA PRO A 129 9.22 40.74 -16.25
C PRO A 129 8.60 42.14 -16.39
N LYS A 130 7.34 42.19 -16.81
CA LYS A 130 6.62 43.47 -16.91
C LYS A 130 6.36 43.99 -15.51
N HIS A 131 7.00 45.10 -15.16
CA HIS A 131 6.70 45.81 -13.92
C HIS A 131 5.22 46.23 -13.92
N VAL A 132 4.47 45.78 -12.92
CA VAL A 132 3.04 46.07 -12.79
C VAL A 132 2.82 47.27 -11.86
N LYS A 133 3.51 47.33 -10.72
CA LYS A 133 3.33 48.38 -9.70
C LYS A 133 4.47 48.36 -8.68
N THR A 134 4.77 49.52 -8.09
CA THR A 134 5.62 49.65 -6.90
C THR A 134 4.77 50.05 -5.69
N THR A 135 5.05 49.46 -4.52
CA THR A 135 4.42 49.85 -3.25
C THR A 135 5.46 49.94 -2.13
N LYS A 136 5.23 50.80 -1.14
CA LYS A 136 6.10 50.90 0.05
C LYS A 136 5.85 49.68 0.94
N VAL A 137 6.93 48.99 1.28
CA VAL A 137 6.93 47.87 2.24
C VAL A 137 7.95 48.17 3.35
N PHE A 138 7.63 47.78 4.57
CA PHE A 138 8.54 47.88 5.71
C PHE A 138 9.09 46.49 6.00
N PHE A 139 10.42 46.38 6.16
CA PHE A 139 11.09 45.19 6.67
C PHE A 139 11.82 45.58 7.94
N GLU A 140 11.72 44.76 8.99
CA GLU A 140 12.43 45.00 10.24
C GLU A 140 13.96 44.97 10.02
N PRO A 141 14.73 45.85 10.70
CA PRO A 141 16.18 45.81 10.62
C PRO A 141 16.72 44.53 11.27
N LYS A 142 17.48 43.72 10.53
CA LYS A 142 18.21 42.57 11.10
C LYS A 142 19.17 43.07 12.19
N TYR A 143 19.05 42.50 13.39
CA TYR A 143 19.98 42.73 14.51
C TYR A 143 21.42 42.49 14.06
N LYS A 144 22.28 43.51 14.16
CA LYS A 144 23.74 43.31 14.11
C LYS A 144 24.20 42.86 15.49
N ILE A 145 24.62 41.60 15.61
CA ILE A 145 25.34 41.11 16.79
C ILE A 145 26.68 41.85 16.84
N LYS A 146 27.00 42.46 17.99
CA LYS A 146 28.26 43.16 18.26
C LYS A 146 29.40 42.18 18.46
#